data_AF-A0AAU8X9B5-F1
#
_entry.id   AF-A0AAU8X9B5-F1
#
_cell.length_a   1.000
_cell.length_b   1.000
_cell.length_c   1.000
_cell.angle_alpha   90.00
_cell.angle_beta   90.00
_cell.angle_gamma   90.00
#
_symmetry.space_group_name_H-M   'P 1'
#
loop_
_entity.id
_entity.type
_entity.pdbx_description
1 polymer ?
#
loop_
_entity_poly.entity_id
_entity_poly.type
_entity_poly.pdbx_seq_one_letter_code
_entity_poly.pdbx_strand_id
1 'polypeptide(L)'
;MGFTGAKAAATKEAYINAFNWMAEQLAATQRPQPTISLTDDELCTLTWCWRAADRMMEAARSFYPLLEVAEHRDAGRYYSFIHESPYTLNQARKILADRTRHIQPNTHGDSDWPKLLPHLRREPKAIGW
;
A
#
# COMPACT_ATOMS: atom_id res chain seq x y z
N MET A 1 -58.23 -21.55 1.07
CA MET A 1 -57.65 -22.34 2.18
C MET A 1 -56.44 -21.61 2.70
N GLY A 2 -56.58 -20.86 3.80
CA GLY A 2 -55.52 -20.02 4.36
C GLY A 2 -54.55 -20.82 5.22
N PHE A 3 -53.29 -20.40 5.25
CA PHE A 3 -52.28 -20.94 6.16
C PHE A 3 -52.75 -20.80 7.62
N THR A 4 -52.73 -21.89 8.39
CA THR A 4 -52.95 -21.84 9.83
C THR A 4 -51.74 -21.16 10.51
N GLY A 5 -51.98 -20.38 11.58
CA GLY A 5 -50.94 -19.59 12.25
C GLY A 5 -49.71 -20.39 12.69
N ALA A 6 -49.89 -21.68 13.04
CA ALA A 6 -48.80 -22.58 13.40
C ALA A 6 -47.87 -22.90 12.22
N LYS A 7 -48.41 -23.10 11.01
CA LYS A 7 -47.59 -23.36 9.81
C LYS A 7 -46.83 -22.11 9.40
N ALA A 8 -47.47 -20.94 9.47
CA ALA A 8 -46.81 -19.67 9.18
C ALA A 8 -45.66 -19.36 10.16
N ALA A 9 -45.84 -19.67 11.45
CA ALA A 9 -44.80 -19.52 12.48
C ALA A 9 -43.59 -20.45 12.20
N ALA A 10 -43.84 -21.74 11.95
CA ALA A 10 -42.78 -22.70 11.64
C ALA A 10 -41.99 -22.30 10.38
N THR A 11 -42.67 -21.80 9.34
CA THR A 11 -42.00 -21.30 8.14
C THR A 11 -41.12 -20.09 8.44
N LYS A 12 -41.60 -19.14 9.26
CA LYS A 12 -40.80 -17.97 9.67
C LYS A 12 -39.55 -18.37 10.44
N GLU A 13 -39.67 -19.31 11.38
CA GLU A 13 -38.55 -19.82 12.17
C GLU A 13 -37.51 -20.53 11.29
N ALA A 14 -37.95 -21.33 10.33
CA ALA A 14 -37.05 -21.98 9.38
C ALA A 14 -36.24 -20.96 8.55
N TYR A 15 -36.87 -19.88 8.10
CA TYR A 15 -36.17 -18.81 7.39
C TYR A 15 -35.15 -18.08 8.27
N ILE A 16 -35.50 -17.77 9.52
CA ILE A 16 -34.58 -17.12 10.45
C ILE A 16 -33.35 -18.00 10.69
N ASN A 17 -33.56 -19.30 10.92
CA ASN A 17 -32.47 -20.24 11.15
C ASN A 17 -31.57 -20.40 9.93
N ALA A 18 -32.16 -20.46 8.72
CA ALA A 18 -31.39 -20.50 7.48
C ALA A 18 -30.54 -19.23 7.28
N PHE A 19 -31.07 -18.06 7.64
CA PHE A 19 -30.34 -16.81 7.52
C PHE A 19 -29.19 -16.71 8.52
N ASN A 20 -29.42 -17.12 9.76
CA ASN A 20 -28.38 -17.17 10.80
C ASN A 20 -27.26 -18.12 10.39
N TRP A 21 -27.59 -19.32 9.90
CA TRP A 21 -26.60 -20.27 9.39
C TRP A 21 -25.79 -19.68 8.23
N MET A 22 -26.43 -18.98 7.30
CA MET A 22 -25.73 -18.33 6.19
C MET A 22 -24.79 -17.21 6.68
N ALA A 23 -25.20 -16.42 7.68
CA ALA A 23 -24.37 -15.40 8.29
C ALA A 23 -23.13 -16.01 8.98
N GLU A 24 -23.30 -17.12 9.70
CA GLU A 24 -22.19 -17.86 10.32
C GLU A 24 -21.22 -18.41 9.27
N GLN A 25 -21.71 -18.95 8.16
CA GLN A 25 -20.86 -19.43 7.06
C GLN A 25 -20.06 -18.30 6.40
N LEU A 26 -20.68 -17.13 6.20
CA LEU A 26 -20.00 -15.95 5.64
C LEU A 26 -18.90 -15.44 6.59
N ALA A 27 -19.19 -15.38 7.89
CA ALA A 27 -18.20 -15.01 8.90
C ALA A 27 -17.05 -16.03 8.99
N ALA A 28 -17.35 -17.33 8.90
CA ALA A 28 -16.35 -18.40 8.89
C ALA A 28 -15.49 -18.41 7.61
N THR A 29 -16.04 -17.97 6.48
CA THR A 29 -15.32 -17.86 5.19
C THR A 29 -14.42 -16.62 5.16
N GLN A 30 -14.75 -15.57 5.92
CA GLN A 30 -13.82 -14.47 6.18
C GLN A 30 -12.69 -14.95 7.08
N ARG A 31 -11.67 -15.56 6.48
CA ARG A 31 -10.40 -15.78 7.18
C ARG A 31 -9.85 -14.41 7.59
N PRO A 32 -9.67 -14.13 8.89
CA PRO A 32 -8.99 -12.92 9.28
C PRO A 32 -7.61 -12.95 8.66
N GLN A 33 -7.33 -11.98 7.79
CA GLN A 33 -5.99 -11.83 7.26
C GLN A 33 -5.07 -11.49 8.44
N PRO A 34 -3.92 -12.16 8.60
CA PRO A 34 -3.01 -11.84 9.67
C PRO A 34 -2.61 -10.37 9.56
N THR A 35 -2.88 -9.60 10.60
CA THR A 35 -2.45 -8.20 10.67
C THR A 35 -0.93 -8.19 10.84
N ILE A 36 -0.19 -7.89 9.78
CA ILE A 36 1.25 -7.65 9.89
C ILE A 36 1.45 -6.25 10.48
N SER A 37 1.88 -6.22 11.74
CA SER A 37 2.36 -5.02 12.42
C SER A 37 3.88 -4.95 12.27
N LEU A 38 4.38 -3.87 11.68
CA LEU A 38 5.80 -3.54 11.65
C LEU A 38 6.10 -2.61 12.82
N THR A 39 7.25 -2.81 13.44
CA THR A 39 7.81 -1.89 14.44
C THR A 39 8.24 -0.57 13.77
N ASP A 40 8.42 0.48 14.56
CA ASP A 40 8.89 1.76 14.04
C ASP A 40 10.30 1.64 13.43
N ASP A 41 11.20 0.80 13.97
CA ASP A 41 12.54 0.59 13.40
C ASP A 41 12.50 -0.14 12.05
N GLU A 42 11.61 -1.12 11.89
CA GLU A 42 11.37 -1.79 10.60
C GLU A 42 10.78 -0.83 9.58
N LEU A 43 9.82 0.01 9.99
CA LEU A 43 9.28 1.08 9.14
C LEU A 43 10.35 2.09 8.75
N CYS A 44 11.26 2.45 9.65
CA CYS A 44 12.38 3.34 9.37
C CYS A 44 13.31 2.72 8.31
N THR A 45 13.65 1.44 8.47
CA THR A 45 14.48 0.68 7.53
C THR A 45 13.85 0.63 6.13
N LEU A 46 12.56 0.30 6.04
CA LEU A 46 11.83 0.28 4.77
C LEU A 46 11.72 1.67 4.14
N THR A 47 11.58 2.71 4.95
CA THR A 47 11.55 4.09 4.47
C THR A 47 12.90 4.51 3.89
N TRP A 48 14.01 4.12 4.51
CA TRP A 48 15.34 4.30 3.95
C TRP A 48 15.53 3.56 2.63
N CYS A 49 15.05 2.31 2.54
CA CYS A 49 15.09 1.51 1.31
C CYS A 49 14.32 2.21 0.17
N TRP A 50 13.09 2.65 0.46
CA TRP A 50 12.30 3.44 -0.49
C TRP A 50 13.04 4.71 -0.93
N ARG A 51 13.65 5.44 0.02
CA ARG A 51 14.40 6.66 -0.28
C ARG A 51 15.63 6.41 -1.15
N ALA A 52 16.31 5.29 -0.96
CA ALA A 52 17.41 4.88 -1.82
C ALA A 52 16.92 4.62 -3.26
N ALA A 53 15.84 3.87 -3.42
CA ALA A 53 15.24 3.60 -4.73
C ALA A 53 14.77 4.89 -5.44
N ASP A 54 14.19 5.83 -4.70
CA ASP A 54 13.79 7.14 -5.21
C ASP A 54 14.99 7.96 -5.73
N ARG A 55 16.11 7.98 -5.00
CA ARG A 55 17.34 8.65 -5.45
C ARG A 55 17.97 7.95 -6.66
N MET A 56 17.92 6.62 -6.71
CA MET A 56 18.38 5.86 -7.88
C MET A 56 17.51 6.16 -9.11
N MET A 57 16.20 6.35 -8.92
CA MET A 57 15.28 6.76 -9.99
C MET A 57 15.59 8.17 -10.51
N GLU A 58 15.84 9.14 -9.62
CA GLU A 58 16.27 10.49 -10.00
C GLU A 58 17.59 10.46 -10.79
N ALA A 59 18.56 9.66 -10.34
CA ALA A 59 19.83 9.49 -11.04
C ALA A 59 19.64 8.83 -12.42
N ALA A 60 18.83 7.78 -12.51
CA ALA A 60 18.52 7.12 -13.77
C ALA A 60 17.90 8.09 -14.79
N ARG A 61 16.96 8.94 -14.34
CA ARG A 61 16.35 10.01 -15.15
C ARG A 61 17.38 11.01 -15.66
N SER A 62 18.37 11.35 -14.83
CA SER A 62 19.45 12.25 -15.25
C SER A 62 20.40 11.62 -16.27
N PHE A 63 20.64 10.30 -16.19
CA PHE A 63 21.56 9.62 -17.11
C PHE A 63 20.92 9.22 -18.43
N TYR A 64 19.62 8.92 -18.45
CA TYR A 64 18.94 8.41 -19.63
C TYR A 64 19.18 9.26 -20.91
N PRO A 65 19.00 10.60 -20.91
CA PRO A 65 19.23 11.40 -22.12
C PRO A 65 20.67 11.30 -22.64
N LEU A 66 21.65 11.15 -21.74
CA LEU A 66 23.06 11.00 -22.12
C LEU A 66 23.32 9.64 -22.76
N LEU A 67 22.70 8.59 -22.23
CA LEU A 67 22.78 7.24 -22.80
C LEU A 67 22.10 7.16 -24.16
N GLU A 68 20.98 7.86 -24.32
CA GLU A 68 20.23 7.95 -25.57
C GLU A 68 21.06 8.64 -26.67
N VAL A 69 21.63 9.81 -26.36
CA VAL A 69 22.50 10.54 -27.31
C VAL A 69 23.76 9.75 -27.68
N ALA A 70 24.29 8.97 -26.74
CA ALA A 70 25.47 8.13 -26.98
C ALA A 70 25.15 6.80 -27.71
N GLU A 71 23.89 6.55 -28.07
CA GLU A 71 23.40 5.27 -28.60
C GLU A 71 23.87 4.07 -27.74
N HIS A 72 23.95 4.29 -26.43
CA HIS A 72 24.51 3.31 -25.52
C HIS A 72 23.58 2.10 -25.44
N ARG A 73 24.15 0.89 -25.44
CA ARG A 73 23.38 -0.39 -25.42
C ARG A 73 22.35 -0.50 -24.29
N ASP A 74 22.58 0.20 -23.18
CA ASP A 74 21.72 0.18 -21.99
C ASP A 74 20.63 1.28 -22.01
N ALA A 75 20.58 2.17 -23.01
CA ALA A 75 19.60 3.26 -23.07
C ALA A 75 18.16 2.73 -22.99
N GLY A 76 17.83 1.67 -23.74
CA GLY A 76 16.51 1.03 -23.69
C GLY A 76 16.15 0.46 -22.30
N ARG A 77 17.15 -0.07 -21.56
CA ARG A 77 16.93 -0.58 -20.20
C ARG A 77 16.60 0.56 -19.22
N TYR A 78 17.31 1.68 -19.34
CA TYR A 78 17.02 2.87 -18.52
C TYR A 78 15.67 3.47 -18.88
N TYR A 79 15.30 3.51 -20.18
CA TYR A 79 13.97 3.93 -20.61
C TYR A 79 12.87 3.12 -19.90
N SER A 80 12.89 1.80 -20.00
CA SER A 80 11.90 0.94 -19.34
C SER A 80 11.86 1.17 -17.83
N PHE A 81 13.03 1.18 -17.16
CA PHE A 81 13.09 1.37 -15.71
C PHE A 81 12.43 2.67 -15.25
N ILE A 82 12.70 3.77 -15.96
CA ILE A 82 12.21 5.11 -15.65
C ILE A 82 10.70 5.25 -15.85
N HIS A 83 10.11 4.48 -16.76
CA HIS A 83 8.69 4.55 -17.10
C HIS A 83 7.84 3.54 -16.32
N GLU A 84 8.36 2.36 -16.00
CA GLU A 84 7.59 1.29 -15.36
C GLU A 84 7.58 1.41 -13.83
N SER A 85 8.70 1.79 -13.23
CA SER A 85 8.88 1.80 -11.77
C SER A 85 8.21 2.95 -10.99
N PRO A 86 7.93 4.15 -11.56
CA PRO A 86 7.38 5.27 -10.79
C PRO A 86 6.05 4.98 -10.10
N TYR A 87 5.19 4.19 -10.75
CA TYR A 87 3.90 3.81 -10.18
C TYR A 87 4.09 3.06 -8.86
N THR A 88 4.86 1.96 -8.90
CA THR A 88 5.13 1.11 -7.74
C THR A 88 5.87 1.88 -6.65
N LEU A 89 6.84 2.72 -7.02
CA LEU A 89 7.59 3.54 -6.09
C LEU A 89 6.70 4.56 -5.35
N ASN A 90 5.73 5.16 -6.04
CA ASN A 90 4.76 6.06 -5.41
C ASN A 90 3.75 5.31 -4.53
N GLN A 91 3.35 4.09 -4.90
CA GLN A 91 2.50 3.26 -4.02
C GLN A 91 3.23 2.89 -2.73
N ALA A 92 4.50 2.50 -2.81
CA ALA A 92 5.33 2.24 -1.64
C ALA A 92 5.42 3.48 -0.74
N ARG A 93 5.64 4.68 -1.31
CA ARG A 93 5.63 5.94 -0.56
C ARG A 93 4.32 6.15 0.20
N LYS A 94 3.18 5.97 -0.47
CA LYS A 94 1.85 6.16 0.14
C LYS A 94 1.62 5.21 1.30
N ILE A 95 1.93 3.93 1.11
CA ILE A 95 1.84 2.91 2.17
C ILE A 95 2.71 3.30 3.37
N LEU A 96 3.97 3.68 3.13
CA LEU A 96 4.88 4.11 4.18
C LEU A 96 4.40 5.39 4.89
N ALA A 97 3.90 6.38 4.14
CA ALA A 97 3.36 7.62 4.71
C ALA A 97 2.15 7.35 5.62
N ASP A 98 1.25 6.47 5.21
CA ASP A 98 0.08 6.07 6.00
C ASP A 98 0.50 5.30 7.26
N ARG A 99 1.42 4.33 7.11
CA ARG A 99 1.92 3.50 8.21
C ARG A 99 2.81 4.26 9.19
N THR A 100 3.34 5.43 8.83
CA THR A 100 4.17 6.28 9.70
C THR A 100 3.43 7.54 10.17
N ARG A 101 2.10 7.61 9.97
CA ARG A 101 1.28 8.78 10.34
C ARG A 101 1.29 9.06 11.84
N HIS A 102 1.41 8.03 12.67
CA HIS A 102 1.50 8.16 14.13
C HIS A 102 2.83 8.71 14.62
N ILE A 103 3.87 8.69 13.76
CA ILE A 103 5.22 9.09 14.13
C ILE A 103 5.34 10.61 14.07
N GLN A 104 5.68 11.19 15.23
CA GLN A 104 5.97 12.62 15.37
C GLN A 104 7.48 12.87 15.17
N PRO A 105 7.88 13.93 14.44
CA PRO A 105 9.29 14.21 14.14
C PRO A 105 10.17 14.37 15.39
N ASN A 106 9.64 15.01 16.44
CA ASN A 106 10.45 15.44 17.59
C ASN A 106 10.33 14.52 18.81
N THR A 107 9.61 13.41 18.69
CA THR A 107 9.25 12.56 19.85
C THR A 107 10.20 11.37 20.02
N HIS A 108 11.01 11.04 19.01
CA HIS A 108 11.83 9.83 18.98
C HIS A 108 13.34 10.09 19.11
N GLY A 109 13.79 10.97 20.01
CA GLY A 109 15.22 11.12 20.34
C GLY A 109 16.16 11.19 19.12
N ASP A 110 17.13 10.27 19.04
CA ASP A 110 18.14 10.12 17.99
C ASP A 110 17.63 9.48 16.68
N SER A 111 16.31 9.42 16.47
CA SER A 111 15.73 8.78 15.31
C SER A 111 15.88 9.61 14.02
N ASP A 112 16.09 8.92 12.90
CA ASP A 112 16.19 9.52 11.56
C ASP A 112 14.86 10.05 10.99
N TRP A 113 13.75 9.89 11.70
CA TRP A 113 12.43 10.34 11.27
C TRP A 113 12.34 11.79 10.79
N PRO A 114 12.98 12.80 11.45
CA PRO A 114 13.01 14.17 10.94
C PRO A 114 13.57 14.29 9.52
N LYS A 115 14.50 13.42 9.13
CA LYS A 115 15.10 13.41 7.78
C LYS A 115 14.17 12.74 6.75
N LEU A 116 13.42 11.73 7.17
CA LEU A 116 12.60 10.90 6.29
C LEU A 116 11.17 11.42 6.07
N LEU A 117 10.52 11.90 7.14
CA LEU A 117 9.12 12.34 7.11
C LEU A 117 8.84 13.44 6.07
N PRO A 118 9.72 14.44 5.85
CA PRO A 118 9.52 15.44 4.81
C PRO A 118 9.41 14.83 3.40
N HIS A 119 10.16 13.76 3.12
CA HIS A 119 10.15 13.10 1.81
C HIS A 119 8.92 12.22 1.61
N LEU A 120 8.46 11.53 2.65
CA LEU A 120 7.25 10.72 2.61
C LEU A 120 5.99 11.56 2.42
N ARG A 121 5.91 12.70 3.12
CA ARG A 121 4.71 13.55 3.18
C ARG A 121 4.61 14.55 2.03
N ARG A 122 5.68 14.74 1.27
CA ARG A 122 5.65 15.58 0.06
C ARG A 122 4.87 14.88 -1.04
N GLU A 123 4.04 15.63 -1.75
CA GLU A 123 3.43 15.13 -2.98
C GLU A 123 4.51 14.88 -4.05
N PRO A 124 4.44 13.75 -4.77
CA PRO A 124 5.35 13.50 -5.87
C PRO A 124 5.24 14.68 -6.85
N LYS A 125 6.38 15.25 -7.25
CA LYS A 125 6.37 16.28 -8.29
C LYS A 125 5.66 15.69 -9.51
N ALA A 126 4.63 16.37 -10.01
CA ALA A 126 4.10 16.07 -11.33
C ALA A 126 5.25 16.29 -12.33
N ILE A 127 5.73 15.21 -12.93
CA ILE A 127 6.72 15.29 -13.99
C ILE A 127 5.89 15.38 -15.27
N GLY A 128 5.77 16.59 -15.79
CA GLY A 128 5.45 16.80 -17.19
C GLY A 128 6.58 16.20 -18.00
N TRP A 129 6.24 15.27 -18.88
CA TRP A 129 7.11 14.75 -19.90
C TRP A 129 6.86 15.55 -21.18
#